data_AF-A0A0E3QTK7-F1
#
_entry.id   AF-A0A0E3QTK7-F1
#
_cell.length_a   1.000
_cell.length_b   1.000
_cell.length_c   1.000
_cell.angle_alpha   90.00
_cell.angle_beta   90.00
_cell.angle_gamma   90.00
#
_symmetry.space_group_name_H-M   'P 1'
#
loop_
_entity.id
_entity.type
_entity.pdbx_description
1 polymer ?
#
loop_
_entity_poly.entity_id
_entity_poly.type
_entity_poly.pdbx_seq_one_letter_code
_entity_poly.pdbx_strand_id
1 'polypeptide(L)'
;MADSKNIIIGLLVLALIALLFFLAFRPMTYSSTYSQGDYQPGHMGPGMMNNPGYNYSYGPGMMNNSGYNYGYGPGMMGNMMAIYYPESKPVTQDEALKSLENFASQYGSNIQVADVMIFSGNYYAVLKDTNSSQDIAEMLVDRYSGSAYPEPGPNMMWNTRFGAGRTTTGAPEYDLNEAKKLAGDFLTGYLPGAQVLESNEMPGYYTFDFGRQDIEGMLSVNAYSGQIWVHTWHGPYLGETNITG
;
A
#
# COMPACT_ATOMS: atom_id res chain seq x y z
N MET A 1 6.31 70.57 2.84
CA MET A 1 6.29 69.96 1.49
C MET A 1 7.24 68.77 1.53
N ALA A 2 6.72 67.54 1.48
CA ALA A 2 7.58 66.37 1.45
C ALA A 2 8.39 66.38 0.14
N ASP A 3 9.69 66.12 0.24
CA ASP A 3 10.60 66.12 -0.90
C ASP A 3 10.12 65.09 -1.93
N SER A 4 9.88 65.55 -3.16
CA SER A 4 9.33 64.75 -4.27
C SER A 4 10.07 63.43 -4.48
N LYS A 5 11.37 63.37 -4.16
CA LYS A 5 12.17 62.13 -4.19
C LYS A 5 11.70 61.08 -3.18
N ASN A 6 11.31 61.48 -1.96
CA ASN A 6 10.87 60.55 -0.93
C ASN A 6 9.48 59.96 -1.24
N ILE A 7 8.64 60.72 -1.96
CA ILE A 7 7.35 60.25 -2.44
C ILE A 7 7.54 59.19 -3.54
N ILE A 8 8.46 59.43 -4.48
CA ILE A 8 8.76 58.48 -5.57
C ILE A 8 9.35 57.18 -5.02
N ILE A 9 10.28 57.26 -4.07
CA ILE A 9 10.88 56.08 -3.44
C ILE A 9 9.81 55.29 -2.66
N GLY A 10 8.93 55.97 -1.92
CA GLY A 10 7.83 55.32 -1.20
C GLY A 10 6.88 54.56 -2.13
N LEU A 11 6.54 55.13 -3.29
CA LEU A 11 5.68 54.47 -4.29
C LEU A 11 6.35 53.25 -4.93
N LEU A 12 7.66 53.33 -5.22
CA LEU A 12 8.40 52.20 -5.78
C LEU A 12 8.50 51.03 -4.81
N VAL A 13 8.72 51.31 -3.52
CA VAL A 13 8.76 50.27 -2.48
C VAL A 13 7.38 49.61 -2.30
N LEU A 14 6.30 50.39 -2.31
CA LEU A 14 4.94 49.85 -2.26
C LEU A 14 4.61 48.97 -3.48
N ALA A 15 5.01 49.38 -4.67
CA ALA A 15 4.82 48.58 -5.88
C ALA A 15 5.60 47.26 -5.82
N LEU A 16 6.82 47.27 -5.28
CA LEU A 16 7.65 46.07 -5.15
C LEU A 16 7.08 45.10 -4.11
N ILE A 17 6.56 45.61 -2.99
CA ILE A 17 5.88 44.80 -1.96
C ILE A 17 4.60 44.18 -2.53
N ALA A 18 3.79 44.95 -3.27
CA ALA A 18 2.58 44.44 -3.92
C ALA A 18 2.90 43.33 -4.94
N LEU A 19 3.97 43.49 -5.72
CA LEU A 19 4.43 42.49 -6.69
C LEU A 19 4.88 41.19 -6.00
N LEU A 20 5.67 41.29 -4.92
CA LEU A 20 6.13 40.14 -4.15
C LEU A 20 4.96 39.42 -3.47
N PHE A 21 3.97 40.16 -2.98
CA PHE A 21 2.75 39.59 -2.43
C PHE A 21 1.95 38.83 -3.50
N PHE A 22 1.84 39.38 -4.72
CA PHE A 22 1.16 38.73 -5.85
C PHE A 22 1.87 37.47 -6.36
N LEU A 23 3.20 37.42 -6.25
CA LEU A 23 4.00 36.25 -6.62
C LEU A 23 3.97 35.15 -5.55
N ALA A 24 3.96 35.52 -4.27
CA ALA A 24 3.89 34.57 -3.15
C ALA A 24 2.46 34.02 -2.93
N PHE A 25 1.44 34.82 -3.22
CA PHE A 25 0.02 34.47 -3.10
C PHE A 25 -0.68 34.49 -4.46
N ARG A 26 -0.15 33.74 -5.43
CA ARG A 26 -0.91 33.51 -6.66
C ARG A 26 -2.23 32.82 -6.27
N PRO A 27 -3.40 33.39 -6.58
CA PRO A 27 -4.63 32.62 -6.50
C PRO A 27 -4.50 31.49 -7.52
N MET A 28 -4.49 30.25 -7.04
CA MET A 28 -4.62 29.08 -7.89
C MET A 28 -6.06 29.12 -8.44
N THR A 29 -6.26 29.86 -9.53
CA THR A 29 -7.51 29.84 -10.28
C THR A 29 -7.59 28.48 -10.95
N TYR A 30 -8.23 27.54 -10.27
CA TYR A 30 -8.80 26.37 -10.93
C TYR A 30 -9.78 26.88 -11.97
N SER A 31 -9.37 26.85 -13.24
CA SER A 31 -10.30 27.01 -14.35
C SER A 31 -11.13 25.74 -14.42
N SER A 32 -12.32 25.74 -13.83
CA SER A 32 -13.33 24.73 -14.09
C SER A 32 -13.94 25.02 -15.46
N THR A 33 -13.38 24.43 -16.51
CA THR A 33 -14.14 24.26 -17.75
C THR A 33 -15.14 23.14 -17.55
N TYR A 34 -16.20 23.42 -16.78
CA TYR A 34 -17.42 22.63 -16.73
C TYR A 34 -18.29 23.11 -17.90
N SER A 35 -18.17 22.44 -19.04
CA SER A 35 -19.13 22.60 -20.12
C SER A 35 -20.43 21.95 -19.69
N GLN A 36 -21.49 22.74 -19.51
CA GLN A 36 -22.83 22.21 -19.35
C GLN A 36 -23.26 21.52 -20.65
N GLY A 37 -23.39 20.21 -20.58
CA GLY A 37 -24.04 19.39 -21.60
C GLY A 37 -24.82 18.29 -20.89
N ASP A 38 -26.14 18.50 -20.81
CA ASP A 38 -27.23 17.56 -20.53
C ASP A 38 -26.86 16.15 -20.02
N TYR A 39 -26.95 15.96 -18.69
CA TYR A 39 -27.10 14.63 -18.09
C TYR A 39 -28.51 14.48 -17.52
N GLN A 40 -29.34 13.70 -18.24
CA GLN A 40 -30.56 13.10 -17.71
C GLN A 40 -30.20 12.01 -16.70
N PRO A 41 -30.86 11.94 -15.52
CA PRO A 41 -30.54 10.93 -14.52
C PRO A 41 -31.25 9.60 -14.83
N GLY A 42 -30.44 8.55 -14.95
CA GLY A 42 -30.89 7.16 -14.77
C GLY A 42 -30.97 6.31 -16.03
N HIS A 43 -29.84 5.72 -16.44
CA HIS A 43 -29.80 4.41 -17.10
C HIS A 43 -28.40 3.79 -16.88
N MET A 44 -28.34 2.62 -16.23
CA MET A 44 -27.13 1.80 -16.16
C MET A 44 -26.80 1.31 -17.57
N GLY A 45 -25.70 1.81 -18.14
CA GLY A 45 -25.24 1.44 -19.47
C GLY A 45 -24.69 0.00 -19.51
N PRO A 46 -24.99 -0.79 -20.54
CA PRO A 46 -24.54 -2.16 -20.64
C PRO A 46 -23.12 -2.24 -21.22
N GLY A 47 -22.26 -3.07 -20.63
CA GLY A 47 -21.21 -3.76 -21.37
C GLY A 47 -19.77 -3.56 -20.90
N MET A 48 -19.23 -4.59 -20.23
CA MET A 48 -17.89 -5.15 -20.51
C MET A 48 -17.92 -6.68 -20.29
N MET A 49 -18.99 -7.34 -20.73
CA MET A 49 -19.12 -8.79 -20.71
C MET A 49 -19.40 -9.27 -22.13
N ASN A 50 -18.37 -9.28 -22.97
CA ASN A 50 -18.36 -10.06 -24.21
C ASN A 50 -16.93 -10.23 -24.75
N ASN A 51 -16.21 -11.25 -24.29
CA ASN A 51 -15.09 -11.81 -25.04
C ASN A 51 -15.45 -13.26 -25.42
N PRO A 52 -15.98 -13.52 -26.63
CA PRO A 52 -16.35 -14.85 -27.05
C PRO A 52 -15.13 -15.54 -27.66
N GLY A 53 -14.46 -16.38 -26.87
CA GLY A 53 -13.50 -17.32 -27.43
C GLY A 53 -12.54 -17.89 -26.43
N TYR A 54 -13.00 -18.78 -25.55
CA TYR A 54 -12.30 -20.01 -25.18
C TYR A 54 -13.31 -20.97 -24.55
N ASN A 55 -13.76 -21.91 -25.37
CA ASN A 55 -14.65 -22.99 -25.02
C ASN A 55 -13.82 -24.06 -24.29
N TYR A 56 -14.02 -24.24 -22.98
CA TYR A 56 -13.70 -25.50 -22.32
C TYR A 56 -14.96 -26.06 -21.64
N SER A 57 -15.25 -27.27 -22.07
CA SER A 57 -16.41 -28.08 -21.77
C SER A 57 -16.54 -28.44 -20.29
N TYR A 58 -17.79 -28.42 -19.83
CA TYR A 58 -18.36 -28.99 -18.62
C TYR A 58 -17.63 -30.20 -18.00
N GLY A 59 -17.51 -30.16 -16.66
CA GLY A 59 -17.50 -31.32 -15.77
C GLY A 59 -18.58 -31.14 -14.68
N PRO A 60 -19.47 -32.12 -14.44
CA PRO A 60 -20.68 -31.92 -13.63
C PRO A 60 -20.50 -32.26 -12.14
N GLY A 61 -21.15 -31.45 -11.29
CA GLY A 61 -21.77 -31.90 -10.04
C GLY A 61 -20.89 -31.88 -8.78
N MET A 62 -21.25 -31.02 -7.84
CA MET A 62 -21.33 -31.33 -6.39
C MET A 62 -22.06 -30.20 -5.67
N MET A 63 -23.37 -30.12 -5.92
CA MET A 63 -24.31 -29.30 -5.16
C MET A 63 -25.13 -30.23 -4.28
N ASN A 64 -24.54 -30.72 -3.18
CA ASN A 64 -25.27 -31.16 -1.99
C ASN A 64 -24.31 -31.48 -0.82
N ASN A 65 -24.08 -30.51 0.08
CA ASN A 65 -24.06 -30.86 1.49
C ASN A 65 -24.66 -29.71 2.30
N SER A 66 -25.87 -29.96 2.76
CA SER A 66 -26.63 -29.13 3.67
C SER A 66 -25.87 -28.87 4.97
N GLY A 67 -25.95 -27.63 5.43
CA GLY A 67 -25.97 -27.33 6.85
C GLY A 67 -24.64 -26.93 7.44
N TYR A 68 -24.15 -25.74 7.12
CA TYR A 68 -23.67 -24.80 8.14
C TYR A 68 -23.93 -23.39 7.63
N ASN A 69 -24.87 -22.73 8.31
CA ASN A 69 -25.10 -21.29 8.23
C ASN A 69 -23.86 -20.58 8.80
N TYR A 70 -22.80 -20.45 8.00
CA TYR A 70 -21.74 -19.48 8.26
C TYR A 70 -22.24 -18.16 7.70
N GLY A 71 -22.56 -17.24 8.61
CA GLY A 71 -22.92 -15.88 8.28
C GLY A 71 -21.90 -15.26 7.35
N TYR A 72 -22.37 -14.25 6.61
CA TYR A 72 -21.56 -13.29 5.86
C TYR A 72 -20.48 -12.68 6.77
N GLY A 73 -19.41 -13.41 7.01
CA GLY A 73 -18.14 -12.83 7.41
C GLY A 73 -17.63 -12.06 6.20
N PRO A 74 -17.07 -10.86 6.38
CA PRO A 74 -16.38 -10.20 5.28
C PRO A 74 -15.33 -11.19 4.76
N GLY A 75 -15.49 -11.65 3.52
CA GLY A 75 -14.43 -12.41 2.86
C GLY A 75 -13.15 -11.57 2.82
N MET A 76 -12.05 -12.14 2.32
CA MET A 76 -10.77 -11.42 2.20
C MET A 76 -10.92 -10.02 1.58
N MET A 77 -11.88 -9.85 0.67
CA MET A 77 -12.24 -8.57 0.05
C MET A 77 -12.87 -7.57 1.02
N GLY A 78 -13.65 -8.00 2.01
CA GLY A 78 -14.21 -7.13 3.04
C GLY A 78 -13.18 -6.72 4.10
N ASN A 79 -12.21 -7.57 4.42
CA ASN A 79 -11.09 -7.22 5.31
C ASN A 79 -10.10 -6.24 4.65
N MET A 80 -10.06 -6.16 3.32
CA MET A 80 -9.32 -5.13 2.58
C MET A 80 -10.06 -3.80 2.47
N MET A 81 -11.37 -3.77 2.74
CA MET A 81 -12.18 -2.56 2.66
C MET A 81 -12.31 -2.01 4.07
N ALA A 82 -11.57 -0.94 4.37
CA ALA A 82 -11.50 -0.28 5.68
C ALA A 82 -12.85 0.33 6.13
N ILE A 83 -13.81 -0.52 6.46
CA ILE A 83 -15.17 -0.17 6.88
C ILE A 83 -15.30 -0.51 8.37
N TYR A 84 -15.43 0.54 9.19
CA TYR A 84 -15.51 0.41 10.65
C TYR A 84 -16.71 1.19 11.20
N TYR A 85 -17.17 0.79 12.37
CA TYR A 85 -18.17 1.56 13.11
C TYR A 85 -17.51 2.76 13.82
N PRO A 86 -18.24 3.87 14.07
CA PRO A 86 -17.67 5.06 14.70
C PRO A 86 -17.02 4.81 16.08
N GLU A 87 -17.48 3.80 16.80
CA GLU A 87 -16.99 3.39 18.12
C GLU A 87 -15.84 2.38 18.08
N SER A 88 -15.45 1.91 16.89
CA SER A 88 -14.35 0.95 16.73
C SER A 88 -13.05 1.52 17.32
N LYS A 89 -12.37 0.69 18.10
CA LYS A 89 -11.07 1.00 18.70
C LYS A 89 -10.01 0.06 18.13
N PRO A 90 -8.75 0.52 18.04
CA PRO A 90 -7.68 -0.39 17.68
C PRO A 90 -7.56 -1.55 18.69
N VAL A 91 -7.34 -2.77 18.18
CA VAL A 91 -6.91 -3.92 18.98
C VAL A 91 -5.54 -3.65 19.58
N THR A 92 -5.25 -4.28 20.70
CA THR A 92 -3.96 -4.14 21.38
C THR A 92 -2.83 -4.80 20.57
N GLN A 93 -1.58 -4.40 20.84
CA GLN A 93 -0.40 -5.02 20.21
C GLN A 93 -0.32 -6.51 20.55
N ASP A 94 -0.59 -6.90 21.80
CA ASP A 94 -0.58 -8.31 22.24
C ASP A 94 -1.62 -9.16 21.50
N GLU A 95 -2.83 -8.62 21.29
CA GLU A 95 -3.87 -9.30 20.51
C GLU A 95 -3.45 -9.43 19.04
N ALA A 96 -2.84 -8.40 18.46
CA ALA A 96 -2.34 -8.44 17.09
C ALA A 96 -1.20 -9.44 16.92
N LEU A 97 -0.23 -9.46 17.83
CA LEU A 97 0.89 -10.41 17.80
C LEU A 97 0.38 -11.85 17.90
N LYS A 98 -0.57 -12.11 18.80
CA LYS A 98 -1.21 -13.43 18.90
C LYS A 98 -1.92 -13.82 17.61
N SER A 99 -2.61 -12.88 16.95
CA SER A 99 -3.24 -13.13 15.64
C SER A 99 -2.20 -13.42 14.55
N LEU A 100 -1.08 -12.69 14.53
CA LEU A 100 0.03 -12.92 13.60
C LEU A 100 0.66 -14.30 13.81
N GLU A 101 1.00 -14.67 15.04
CA GLU A 101 1.61 -15.96 15.37
C GLU A 101 0.70 -17.14 15.01
N ASN A 102 -0.59 -17.05 15.37
CA ASN A 102 -1.58 -18.07 15.01
C ASN A 102 -1.74 -18.22 13.49
N PHE A 103 -1.64 -17.11 12.75
CA PHE A 103 -1.74 -17.20 11.30
C PHE A 103 -0.44 -17.73 10.68
N ALA A 104 0.72 -17.29 11.17
CA ALA A 104 2.05 -17.71 10.72
C ALA A 104 2.24 -19.23 10.82
N SER A 105 1.65 -19.88 11.83
CA SER A 105 1.72 -21.35 11.97
C SER A 105 1.14 -22.12 10.76
N GLN A 106 0.31 -21.47 9.93
CA GLN A 106 -0.21 -22.06 8.69
C GLN A 106 0.85 -22.19 7.59
N TYR A 107 1.96 -21.44 7.67
CA TYR A 107 3.06 -21.49 6.70
C TYR A 107 4.07 -22.60 7.02
N GLY A 108 4.09 -23.10 8.25
CA GLY A 108 4.96 -24.18 8.70
C GLY A 108 5.38 -24.02 10.17
N SER A 109 5.82 -25.11 10.79
CA SER A 109 6.23 -25.12 12.20
C SER A 109 7.56 -24.39 12.47
N ASN A 110 8.34 -24.13 11.43
CA ASN A 110 9.62 -23.41 11.47
C ASN A 110 9.49 -21.93 11.09
N ILE A 111 8.26 -21.44 10.91
CA ILE A 111 7.99 -20.05 10.54
C ILE A 111 7.66 -19.25 11.79
N GLN A 112 8.27 -18.08 11.92
CA GLN A 112 8.03 -17.15 13.03
C GLN A 112 7.82 -15.72 12.52
N VAL A 113 7.20 -14.89 13.35
CA VAL A 113 7.15 -13.44 13.15
C VAL A 113 8.54 -12.87 13.47
N ALA A 114 9.14 -12.15 12.54
CA ALA A 114 10.49 -11.60 12.69
C ALA A 114 10.50 -10.13 13.09
N ASP A 115 9.57 -9.36 12.53
CA ASP A 115 9.43 -7.93 12.80
C ASP A 115 7.96 -7.52 12.69
N VAL A 116 7.58 -6.49 13.44
CA VAL A 116 6.21 -5.93 13.46
C VAL A 116 6.26 -4.41 13.47
N MET A 117 5.73 -3.83 12.40
CA MET A 117 5.51 -2.39 12.27
C MET A 117 4.04 -2.04 12.48
N ILE A 118 3.80 -0.86 13.04
CA ILE A 118 2.46 -0.34 13.31
C ILE A 118 2.17 0.80 12.35
N PHE A 119 1.12 0.64 11.56
CA PHE A 119 0.57 1.71 10.75
C PHE A 119 -0.83 2.06 11.22
N SER A 120 -1.41 3.15 10.74
CA SER A 120 -2.76 3.56 11.16
C SER A 120 -3.84 2.52 10.84
N GLY A 121 -3.69 1.78 9.73
CA GLY A 121 -4.66 0.82 9.24
C GLY A 121 -4.39 -0.62 9.68
N ASN A 122 -3.12 -1.01 9.84
CA ASN A 122 -2.75 -2.39 10.15
C ASN A 122 -1.48 -2.48 11.03
N TYR A 123 -1.33 -3.62 11.68
CA TYR A 123 -0.05 -4.13 12.14
C TYR A 123 0.54 -4.94 10.98
N TYR A 124 1.64 -4.47 10.41
CA TYR A 124 2.42 -5.17 9.40
C TYR A 124 3.42 -6.11 10.07
N ALA A 125 3.67 -7.26 9.45
CA ALA A 125 4.64 -8.21 9.95
C ALA A 125 5.37 -8.95 8.83
N VAL A 126 6.65 -9.18 9.07
CA VAL A 126 7.49 -10.06 8.24
C VAL A 126 7.51 -11.45 8.87
N LEU A 127 7.27 -12.47 8.05
CA LEU A 127 7.46 -13.87 8.44
C LEU A 127 8.82 -14.37 7.97
N LYS A 128 9.47 -15.15 8.84
CA LYS A 128 10.81 -15.69 8.60
C LYS A 128 10.86 -17.19 8.79
N ASP A 129 11.58 -17.85 7.88
CA ASP A 129 11.94 -19.25 8.02
C ASP A 129 13.17 -19.38 8.92
N THR A 130 13.00 -19.95 10.11
CA THR A 130 14.07 -20.08 11.10
C THR A 130 15.20 -21.01 10.68
N ASN A 131 14.95 -21.94 9.74
CA ASN A 131 15.99 -22.85 9.28
C ASN A 131 16.97 -22.17 8.32
N SER A 132 16.47 -21.28 7.44
CA SER A 132 17.29 -20.55 6.47
C SER A 132 17.60 -19.11 6.88
N SER A 133 16.93 -18.59 7.92
CA SER A 133 16.93 -17.17 8.27
C SER A 133 16.50 -16.25 7.13
N GLN A 134 15.70 -16.75 6.19
CA GLN A 134 15.16 -15.98 5.07
C GLN A 134 13.77 -15.44 5.43
N ASP A 135 13.49 -14.18 5.07
CA ASP A 135 12.13 -13.66 5.08
C ASP A 135 11.33 -14.31 3.95
N ILE A 136 10.07 -14.67 4.21
CA ILE A 136 9.33 -15.56 3.31
C ILE A 136 7.95 -15.06 2.88
N ALA A 137 7.35 -14.17 3.65
CA ALA A 137 6.01 -13.67 3.42
C ALA A 137 5.75 -12.45 4.30
N GLU A 138 4.73 -11.69 3.91
CA GLU A 138 4.27 -10.50 4.63
C GLU A 138 2.80 -10.69 5.05
N MET A 139 2.48 -10.11 6.19
CA MET A 139 1.22 -10.34 6.88
C MET A 139 0.69 -9.07 7.52
N LEU A 140 -0.63 -8.92 7.50
CA LEU A 140 -1.31 -7.80 8.11
C LEU A 140 -2.29 -8.30 9.16
N VAL A 141 -2.40 -7.56 10.27
CA VAL A 141 -3.57 -7.57 11.14
C VAL A 141 -4.25 -6.21 11.03
N ASP A 142 -5.50 -6.19 10.57
CA ASP A 142 -6.30 -4.98 10.54
C ASP A 142 -6.47 -4.42 11.97
N ARG A 143 -6.18 -3.13 12.16
CA ARG A 143 -6.11 -2.57 13.51
C ARG A 143 -7.43 -2.55 14.24
N TYR A 144 -8.56 -2.52 13.54
CA TYR A 144 -9.85 -2.29 14.19
C TYR A 144 -10.71 -3.55 14.31
N SER A 145 -10.56 -4.48 13.38
CA SER A 145 -11.22 -5.79 13.42
C SER A 145 -10.35 -6.88 14.05
N GLY A 146 -9.02 -6.72 14.07
CA GLY A 146 -8.09 -7.75 14.52
C GLY A 146 -7.92 -8.92 13.54
N SER A 147 -8.48 -8.82 12.33
CA SER A 147 -8.40 -9.88 11.32
C SER A 147 -6.98 -9.97 10.75
N ALA A 148 -6.39 -11.16 10.83
CA ALA A 148 -5.10 -11.47 10.21
C ALA A 148 -5.27 -11.99 8.77
N TYR A 149 -4.44 -11.51 7.85
CA TYR A 149 -4.44 -11.94 6.45
C TYR A 149 -3.08 -11.71 5.77
N PRO A 150 -2.77 -12.43 4.68
CA PRO A 150 -1.58 -12.16 3.88
C PRO A 150 -1.64 -10.74 3.31
N GLU A 151 -0.51 -10.06 3.25
CA GLU A 151 -0.45 -8.73 2.65
C GLU A 151 -0.92 -8.76 1.18
N PRO A 152 -1.82 -7.84 0.78
CA PRO A 152 -2.30 -7.79 -0.60
C PRO A 152 -1.20 -7.37 -1.58
N GLY A 153 -1.36 -7.74 -2.85
CA GLY A 153 -0.43 -7.35 -3.90
C GLY A 153 0.82 -8.25 -3.94
N PRO A 154 2.05 -7.74 -3.76
CA PRO A 154 3.30 -8.49 -3.97
C PRO A 154 3.35 -9.85 -3.26
N ASN A 155 3.01 -9.91 -1.98
CA ASN A 155 3.01 -11.16 -1.23
C ASN A 155 2.01 -12.20 -1.77
N MET A 156 0.86 -11.80 -2.30
CA MET A 156 -0.09 -12.73 -2.93
C MET A 156 0.25 -13.05 -4.38
N MET A 157 0.75 -12.07 -5.14
CA MET A 157 0.86 -12.13 -6.60
C MET A 157 2.25 -12.52 -7.08
N TRP A 158 3.29 -12.02 -6.42
CA TRP A 158 4.68 -12.17 -6.83
C TRP A 158 5.45 -13.19 -5.98
N ASN A 159 4.96 -13.51 -4.77
CA ASN A 159 5.62 -14.50 -3.92
C ASN A 159 5.72 -15.87 -4.61
N THR A 160 6.95 -16.33 -4.84
CA THR A 160 7.23 -17.59 -5.55
C THR A 160 7.13 -18.83 -4.65
N ARG A 161 7.08 -18.66 -3.33
CA ARG A 161 6.96 -19.77 -2.37
C ARG A 161 5.54 -19.96 -1.88
N PHE A 162 4.76 -18.91 -1.67
CA PHE A 162 3.41 -18.99 -1.09
C PHE A 162 2.29 -18.34 -1.90
N GLY A 163 2.63 -17.51 -2.90
CA GLY A 163 1.66 -16.79 -3.73
C GLY A 163 1.43 -17.40 -5.11
N ALA A 164 0.74 -16.66 -5.96
CA ALA A 164 0.51 -16.98 -7.36
C ALA A 164 1.81 -17.00 -8.19
N GLY A 165 2.86 -16.34 -7.71
CA GLY A 165 4.20 -16.32 -8.30
C GLY A 165 4.86 -17.68 -8.39
N ARG A 166 4.33 -18.73 -7.74
CA ARG A 166 4.80 -20.14 -7.85
C ARG A 166 4.90 -20.67 -9.28
N THR A 167 4.19 -20.07 -10.22
CA THR A 167 4.23 -20.44 -11.66
C THR A 167 5.37 -19.74 -12.41
N THR A 168 6.05 -18.78 -11.78
CA THR A 168 7.20 -18.07 -12.35
C THR A 168 8.37 -19.03 -12.49
N THR A 169 9.04 -18.98 -13.64
CA THR A 169 10.20 -19.83 -13.96
C THR A 169 11.37 -18.97 -14.39
N GLY A 170 12.58 -19.52 -14.30
CA GLY A 170 13.81 -18.78 -14.57
C GLY A 170 14.41 -18.16 -13.31
N ALA A 171 15.57 -17.52 -13.48
CA ALA A 171 16.23 -16.77 -12.42
C ALA A 171 15.66 -15.34 -12.33
N PRO A 172 15.66 -14.71 -11.15
CA PRO A 172 15.42 -13.27 -11.03
C PRO A 172 16.33 -12.48 -11.99
N GLU A 173 15.77 -11.44 -12.59
CA GLU A 173 16.51 -10.52 -13.47
C GLU A 173 17.20 -9.42 -12.68
N TYR A 174 16.62 -9.02 -11.56
CA TYR A 174 17.09 -7.93 -10.70
C TYR A 174 17.50 -8.48 -9.34
N ASP A 175 18.72 -8.16 -8.91
CA ASP A 175 19.14 -8.40 -7.53
C ASP A 175 18.64 -7.29 -6.57
N LEU A 176 18.93 -7.45 -5.27
CA LEU A 176 18.52 -6.49 -4.25
C LEU A 176 19.04 -5.06 -4.50
N ASN A 177 20.28 -4.91 -4.97
CA ASN A 177 20.88 -3.60 -5.21
C ASN A 177 20.26 -2.91 -6.43
N GLU A 178 20.02 -3.69 -7.49
CA GLU A 178 19.35 -3.21 -8.70
C GLU A 178 17.89 -2.83 -8.39
N ALA A 179 17.17 -3.66 -7.63
CA ALA A 179 15.81 -3.36 -7.18
C ALA A 179 15.76 -2.12 -6.28
N LYS A 180 16.71 -1.97 -5.35
CA LYS A 180 16.82 -0.78 -4.48
C LYS A 180 17.09 0.48 -5.30
N LYS A 181 17.89 0.38 -6.37
CA LYS A 181 18.12 1.49 -7.30
C LYS A 181 16.84 1.85 -8.05
N LEU A 182 16.10 0.87 -8.57
CA LEU A 182 14.81 1.10 -9.24
C LEU A 182 13.81 1.81 -8.31
N ALA A 183 13.71 1.35 -7.06
CA ALA A 183 12.89 2.00 -6.03
C ALA A 183 13.32 3.45 -5.78
N GLY A 184 14.62 3.70 -5.57
CA GLY A 184 15.16 5.04 -5.36
C GLY A 184 14.89 5.99 -6.53
N ASP A 185 15.11 5.53 -7.77
CA ASP A 185 14.86 6.31 -8.97
C ASP A 185 13.37 6.67 -9.10
N PHE A 186 12.47 5.73 -8.82
CA PHE A 186 11.03 5.97 -8.82
C PHE A 186 10.60 7.00 -7.75
N LEU A 187 11.16 6.91 -6.55
CA LEU A 187 10.85 7.82 -5.44
C LEU A 187 11.17 9.28 -5.74
N THR A 188 12.14 9.56 -6.63
CA THR A 188 12.44 10.95 -7.04
C THR A 188 11.25 11.70 -7.61
N GLY A 189 10.36 11.00 -8.33
CA GLY A 189 9.12 11.54 -8.90
C GLY A 189 7.90 11.28 -8.02
N TYR A 190 7.85 10.14 -7.34
CA TYR A 190 6.70 9.73 -6.52
C TYR A 190 6.58 10.55 -5.23
N LEU A 191 7.70 10.70 -4.50
CA LEU A 191 7.76 11.46 -3.26
C LEU A 191 9.11 12.18 -3.16
N PRO A 192 9.24 13.39 -3.73
CA PRO A 192 10.50 14.11 -3.77
C PRO A 192 11.17 14.26 -2.40
N GLY A 193 12.44 13.86 -2.33
CA GLY A 193 13.27 13.85 -1.13
C GLY A 193 13.22 12.55 -0.32
N ALA A 194 12.29 11.64 -0.60
CA ALA A 194 12.25 10.34 0.04
C ALA A 194 13.39 9.43 -0.46
N GLN A 195 13.83 8.55 0.43
CA GLN A 195 14.87 7.56 0.17
C GLN A 195 14.40 6.19 0.68
N VAL A 196 15.01 5.13 0.17
CA VAL A 196 14.86 3.79 0.75
C VAL A 196 15.59 3.74 2.08
N LEU A 197 14.88 3.41 3.14
CA LEU A 197 15.37 3.34 4.51
C LEU A 197 15.83 1.91 4.83
N GLU A 198 14.94 0.94 4.60
CA GLU A 198 15.17 -0.48 4.89
C GLU A 198 14.80 -1.37 3.70
N SER A 199 15.17 -2.65 3.78
CA SER A 199 14.92 -3.61 2.70
C SER A 199 14.74 -5.03 3.23
N ASN A 200 13.70 -5.70 2.74
CA ASN A 200 13.46 -7.12 2.97
C ASN A 200 13.48 -7.88 1.65
N GLU A 201 14.19 -9.01 1.64
CA GLU A 201 14.24 -9.92 0.51
C GLU A 201 13.21 -11.03 0.69
N MET A 202 12.24 -11.06 -0.22
CA MET A 202 11.16 -12.04 -0.22
C MET A 202 11.31 -13.00 -1.41
N PRO A 203 10.69 -14.18 -1.38
CA PRO A 203 10.69 -15.08 -2.54
C PRO A 203 10.05 -14.42 -3.77
N GLY A 204 10.87 -13.94 -4.71
CA GLY A 204 10.45 -13.38 -6.00
C GLY A 204 10.23 -11.86 -6.06
N TYR A 205 10.45 -11.14 -4.97
CA TYR A 205 10.34 -9.68 -4.92
C TYR A 205 11.10 -9.11 -3.71
N TYR A 206 11.31 -7.80 -3.70
CA TYR A 206 11.94 -7.07 -2.61
C TYR A 206 10.96 -6.04 -2.08
N THR A 207 10.81 -5.92 -0.76
CA THR A 207 10.04 -4.84 -0.13
C THR A 207 10.99 -3.80 0.47
N PHE A 208 10.63 -2.54 0.37
CA PHE A 208 11.41 -1.41 0.83
C PHE A 208 10.53 -0.44 1.61
N ASP A 209 11.00 -0.10 2.80
CA ASP A 209 10.50 1.05 3.54
C ASP A 209 11.12 2.31 2.96
N PHE A 210 10.34 3.37 2.83
CA PHE A 210 10.83 4.64 2.32
C PHE A 210 10.31 5.84 3.09
N GLY A 211 11.08 6.92 3.05
CA GLY A 211 10.67 8.22 3.57
C GLY A 211 11.82 9.24 3.57
N ARG A 212 11.53 10.45 4.02
CA ARG A 212 12.51 11.55 4.09
C ARG A 212 13.39 11.53 5.34
N GLN A 213 12.85 11.07 6.46
CA GLN A 213 13.53 11.00 7.76
C GLN A 213 13.10 9.73 8.48
N ASP A 214 11.79 9.57 8.62
CA ASP A 214 11.13 8.37 9.15
C ASP A 214 10.36 7.65 8.03
N ILE A 215 9.84 6.47 8.33
CA ILE A 215 9.01 5.68 7.40
C ILE A 215 7.74 6.47 7.04
N GLU A 216 7.58 6.78 5.75
CA GLU A 216 6.40 7.45 5.18
C GLU A 216 5.55 6.50 4.32
N GLY A 217 6.09 5.33 3.97
CA GLY A 217 5.38 4.30 3.25
C GLY A 217 6.27 3.12 2.89
N MET A 218 5.68 2.16 2.18
CA MET A 218 6.33 0.95 1.72
C MET A 218 6.03 0.72 0.24
N LEU A 219 6.97 0.11 -0.47
CA LEU A 219 6.77 -0.36 -1.83
C LEU A 219 7.51 -1.68 -2.03
N SER A 220 7.08 -2.47 -3.00
CA SER A 220 7.83 -3.63 -3.45
C SER A 220 8.27 -3.51 -4.90
N VAL A 221 9.38 -4.16 -5.23
CA VAL A 221 9.90 -4.32 -6.59
C VAL A 221 9.91 -5.79 -6.96
N ASN A 222 9.28 -6.15 -8.08
CA ASN A 222 9.28 -7.51 -8.60
C ASN A 222 10.70 -7.89 -9.07
N ALA A 223 11.24 -9.02 -8.59
CA ALA A 223 12.62 -9.42 -8.88
C ALA A 223 12.84 -9.91 -10.33
N TYR A 224 11.75 -10.18 -11.07
CA TYR A 224 11.80 -10.66 -12.46
C TYR A 224 11.47 -9.59 -13.49
N SER A 225 10.65 -8.60 -13.15
CA SER A 225 10.19 -7.58 -14.10
C SER A 225 10.62 -6.16 -13.76
N GLY A 226 11.14 -5.91 -12.55
CA GLY A 226 11.45 -4.58 -12.05
C GLY A 226 10.22 -3.69 -11.80
N GLN A 227 9.00 -4.24 -11.92
CA GLN A 227 7.77 -3.51 -11.66
C GLN A 227 7.68 -3.09 -10.19
N ILE A 228 7.22 -1.87 -9.96
CA ILE A 228 7.09 -1.27 -8.63
C ILE A 228 5.63 -1.26 -8.21
N TRP A 229 5.35 -1.69 -6.99
CA TRP A 229 4.03 -1.67 -6.38
C TRP A 229 4.07 -0.90 -5.07
N VAL A 230 3.43 0.27 -5.02
CA VAL A 230 3.34 1.07 -3.78
C VAL A 230 2.22 0.55 -2.89
N HIS A 231 2.49 0.39 -1.61
CA HIS A 231 1.55 -0.14 -0.62
C HIS A 231 0.65 0.96 -0.06
N THR A 232 -0.55 1.10 -0.61
CA THR A 232 -1.46 2.21 -0.27
C THR A 232 -2.41 1.92 0.89
N TRP A 233 -2.31 0.75 1.52
CA TRP A 233 -3.28 0.26 2.52
C TRP A 233 -2.85 0.44 3.99
N HIS A 234 -1.57 0.79 4.25
CA HIS A 234 -1.06 0.95 5.62
C HIS A 234 -1.57 2.23 6.32
N GLY A 235 -1.58 3.35 5.58
CA GLY A 235 -1.74 4.68 6.16
C GLY A 235 -0.48 5.12 6.93
N PRO A 236 -0.54 6.19 7.74
CA PRO A 236 0.64 6.72 8.45
C PRO A 236 1.31 5.70 9.36
N TYR A 237 2.66 5.71 9.39
CA TYR A 237 3.48 4.93 10.32
C TYR A 237 3.34 5.45 11.75
N LEU A 238 3.30 4.53 12.72
CA LEU A 238 3.07 4.82 14.14
C LEU A 238 4.17 4.23 15.05
N GLY A 239 5.16 3.54 14.51
CA GLY A 239 6.28 2.92 15.26
C GLY A 239 6.36 1.41 15.10
N GLU A 240 7.26 0.79 15.86
CA GLU A 240 7.49 -0.66 15.91
C GLU A 240 7.01 -1.26 17.23
N THR A 241 6.84 -2.59 17.25
CA THR A 241 6.59 -3.38 18.46
C THR A 241 7.83 -4.18 18.84
N ASN A 242 8.19 -4.19 20.12
CA ASN A 242 9.22 -5.10 20.62
C ASN A 242 8.68 -6.54 20.63
N ILE A 243 9.19 -7.40 19.76
CA ILE A 243 8.92 -8.84 19.83
C ILE A 243 9.84 -9.43 20.91
N THR A 244 9.44 -9.35 22.17
CA THR A 244 10.12 -10.10 23.24
C THR A 244 9.62 -11.54 23.21
N GLY A 245 10.46 -12.45 22.70
CA GLY A 245 10.25 -13.90 22.80
C GLY A 245 10.50 -14.46 24.20
#